data_AF-A0A916QAD5-F1
#
_entry.id   AF-A0A916QAD5-F1
#
_cell.length_a   1.000
_cell.length_b   1.000
_cell.length_c   1.000
_cell.angle_alpha   90.00
_cell.angle_beta   90.00
_cell.angle_gamma   90.00
#
_symmetry.space_group_name_H-M   'P 1'
#
loop_
_entity.id
_entity.type
_entity.pdbx_description
1 polymer ?
#
loop_
_entity_poly.entity_id
_entity_poly.type
_entity_poly.pdbx_seq_one_letter_code
_entity_poly.pdbx_strand_id
1 'polypeptide(L)'
;MPHKKGVDEVTREEFIAAVAPVAVKVRVDGGVLFPSVSIAQTMLETGGKIHPWNNIVGYKAGSGRRTPYWDGRIVSRETWEVIDGVRYDHVPADWRVYDSIEDCLKDQALLFINNPSRYQRVIDARSPDEQAAMLQASGYATDPQYANKLRSIMRTYNLEIYDKEAEQAMERIAELERQTAEQVKLNAELQRRLQQLERMHQIEVPDWAKEAVDAAVRAGYIDTPDGGSLDFYRLVTVMHRAGVFDQK
;
A
#
# COMPACT_ATOMS: atom_id res chain seq x y z
N MET A 1 11.98 -40.72 -37.60
CA MET A 1 10.79 -40.24 -36.85
C MET A 1 11.10 -38.86 -36.32
N PRO A 2 10.29 -37.83 -36.56
CA PRO A 2 10.61 -36.48 -36.10
C PRO A 2 10.29 -36.35 -34.61
N HIS A 3 11.26 -35.83 -33.85
CA HIS A 3 11.12 -35.44 -32.45
C HIS A 3 9.98 -34.43 -32.29
N LYS A 4 9.01 -34.74 -31.43
CA LYS A 4 8.03 -33.76 -30.94
C LYS A 4 8.80 -32.69 -30.17
N LYS A 5 8.68 -31.43 -30.59
CA LYS A 5 9.16 -30.26 -29.85
C LYS A 5 8.60 -30.32 -28.42
N GLY A 6 9.49 -30.24 -27.43
CA GLY A 6 9.13 -30.20 -26.02
C GLY A 6 8.25 -28.99 -25.73
N VAL A 7 7.30 -29.17 -24.82
CA VAL A 7 6.52 -28.09 -24.22
C VAL A 7 7.52 -27.08 -23.65
N ASP A 8 7.43 -25.81 -24.05
CA ASP A 8 8.33 -24.75 -23.63
C ASP A 8 8.38 -24.68 -22.10
N GLU A 9 9.48 -25.16 -21.50
CA GLU A 9 9.70 -25.12 -20.06
C GLU A 9 10.02 -23.67 -19.67
N VAL A 10 9.25 -23.10 -18.75
CA VAL A 10 9.43 -21.73 -18.26
C VAL A 10 10.88 -21.54 -17.85
N THR A 11 11.55 -20.58 -18.47
CA THR A 11 12.93 -20.21 -18.16
C THR A 11 12.99 -19.55 -16.78
N ARG A 12 14.16 -19.53 -16.16
CA ARG A 12 14.33 -18.88 -14.85
C ARG A 12 14.11 -17.38 -14.95
N GLU A 13 14.43 -16.79 -16.09
CA GLU A 13 14.19 -15.38 -16.42
C GLU A 13 12.70 -15.09 -16.53
N GLU A 14 11.92 -15.95 -17.19
CA GLU A 14 10.45 -15.83 -17.23
C GLU A 14 9.82 -16.01 -15.85
N PHE A 15 10.34 -16.94 -15.04
CA PHE A 15 9.92 -17.09 -13.65
C PHE A 15 10.16 -15.79 -12.85
N ILE A 16 11.36 -15.21 -12.96
CA ILE A 16 11.68 -13.93 -12.30
C ILE A 16 10.74 -12.84 -12.78
N ALA A 17 10.50 -12.73 -14.09
CA ALA A 17 9.62 -11.72 -14.65
C ALA A 17 8.17 -11.82 -14.12
N ALA A 18 7.70 -13.04 -13.81
CA ALA A 18 6.39 -13.25 -13.22
C ALA A 18 6.35 -12.96 -11.70
N VAL A 19 7.40 -13.27 -10.95
CA VAL A 19 7.41 -13.17 -9.47
C VAL A 19 7.89 -11.80 -8.98
N ALA A 20 8.88 -11.20 -9.64
CA ALA A 20 9.50 -9.96 -9.21
C ALA A 20 8.53 -8.78 -8.96
N PRO A 21 7.60 -8.43 -9.87
CA PRO A 21 6.67 -7.33 -9.62
C PRO A 21 5.78 -7.59 -8.39
N VAL A 22 5.43 -8.86 -8.13
CA VAL A 22 4.64 -9.24 -6.96
C VAL A 22 5.47 -9.15 -5.68
N ALA A 23 6.73 -9.59 -5.71
CA ALA A 23 7.64 -9.47 -4.57
C ALA A 23 7.91 -8.01 -4.19
N VAL A 24 8.12 -7.13 -5.17
CA VAL A 24 8.21 -5.66 -4.97
C VAL A 24 6.94 -5.13 -4.34
N LYS A 25 5.77 -5.45 -4.91
CA LYS A 25 4.48 -5.01 -4.38
C LYS A 25 4.27 -5.47 -2.93
N VAL A 26 4.54 -6.73 -2.62
CA VAL A 26 4.38 -7.27 -1.27
C VAL A 26 5.30 -6.57 -0.28
N ARG A 27 6.55 -6.25 -0.67
CA ARG A 27 7.45 -5.44 0.16
C ARG A 27 6.87 -4.05 0.42
N VAL A 28 6.40 -3.36 -0.62
CA VAL A 28 5.79 -2.03 -0.52
C VAL A 28 4.52 -2.04 0.34
N ASP A 29 3.71 -3.11 0.25
CA ASP A 29 2.50 -3.32 1.05
C ASP A 29 2.79 -3.68 2.54
N GLY A 30 4.06 -3.65 2.97
CA GLY A 30 4.47 -3.91 4.35
C GLY A 30 5.05 -5.31 4.61
N GLY A 31 5.34 -6.08 3.56
CA GLY A 31 6.05 -7.35 3.66
C GLY A 31 7.48 -7.19 4.16
N VAL A 32 7.97 -8.17 4.92
CA VAL A 32 9.26 -8.05 5.64
C VAL A 32 10.48 -8.43 4.81
N LEU A 33 10.31 -9.25 3.79
CA LEU A 33 11.43 -9.75 2.98
C LEU A 33 11.86 -8.73 1.93
N PHE A 34 13.17 -8.64 1.71
CA PHE A 34 13.72 -8.00 0.52
C PHE A 34 13.20 -8.74 -0.73
N PRO A 35 12.73 -8.02 -1.78
CA PRO A 35 12.31 -8.63 -3.03
C PRO A 35 13.31 -9.65 -3.58
N SER A 36 14.61 -9.35 -3.54
CA SER A 36 15.67 -10.27 -3.99
C SER A 36 15.66 -11.59 -3.22
N VAL A 37 15.48 -11.54 -1.90
CA VAL A 37 15.39 -12.71 -1.01
C VAL A 37 14.12 -13.48 -1.32
N SER A 38 12.96 -12.82 -1.47
CA SER A 38 11.70 -13.47 -1.80
C SER A 38 11.76 -14.20 -3.16
N ILE A 39 12.28 -13.56 -4.20
CA ILE A 39 12.46 -14.18 -5.52
C ILE A 39 13.45 -15.35 -5.44
N ALA A 40 14.57 -15.19 -4.73
CA ALA A 40 15.55 -16.27 -4.56
C ALA A 40 14.97 -17.48 -3.81
N GLN A 41 14.19 -17.24 -2.75
CA GLN A 41 13.48 -18.29 -2.02
C GLN A 41 12.51 -19.03 -2.93
N THR A 42 11.61 -18.30 -3.59
CA THR A 42 10.60 -18.94 -4.44
C THR A 42 11.21 -19.74 -5.60
N MET A 43 12.31 -19.25 -6.19
CA MET A 43 13.06 -20.00 -7.19
C MET A 43 13.71 -21.26 -6.61
N LEU A 44 14.28 -21.19 -5.40
CA LEU A 44 14.89 -22.32 -4.72
C LEU A 44 13.86 -23.40 -4.36
N GLU A 45 12.70 -23.00 -3.84
CA GLU A 45 11.64 -23.92 -3.39
C GLU A 45 10.95 -24.64 -4.55
N THR A 46 10.80 -23.97 -5.69
CA THR A 46 10.04 -24.52 -6.84
C THR A 46 10.92 -25.04 -7.97
N GLY A 47 12.22 -24.75 -7.94
CA GLY A 47 13.11 -24.94 -9.08
C GLY A 47 12.80 -24.00 -10.24
N GLY A 48 12.15 -22.86 -10.00
CA GLY A 48 11.74 -21.89 -11.03
C GLY A 48 10.43 -22.27 -11.73
N LYS A 49 9.51 -22.96 -11.04
CA LYS A 49 8.23 -23.40 -11.60
C LYS A 49 7.07 -22.77 -10.84
N ILE A 50 6.11 -22.20 -11.57
CA ILE A 50 4.87 -21.70 -10.96
C ILE A 50 3.82 -22.80 -11.09
N HIS A 51 3.41 -23.36 -9.97
CA HIS A 51 2.39 -24.39 -9.94
C HIS A 51 0.97 -23.80 -10.13
N PRO A 52 0.01 -24.56 -10.70
CA PRO A 52 -1.38 -24.09 -10.88
C PRO A 52 -2.11 -23.68 -9.59
N TRP A 53 -1.61 -24.09 -8.43
CA TRP A 53 -2.16 -23.75 -7.11
C TRP A 53 -1.45 -22.56 -6.43
N ASN A 54 -0.58 -21.85 -7.16
CA ASN A 54 0.11 -20.61 -6.79
C ASN A 54 0.97 -20.67 -5.51
N ASN A 55 1.20 -21.84 -4.93
CA ASN A 55 2.10 -22.01 -3.79
C ASN A 55 3.54 -22.09 -4.27
N ILE A 56 4.24 -20.97 -4.21
CA ILE A 56 5.63 -20.82 -4.68
C ILE A 56 6.64 -20.75 -3.52
N VAL A 57 6.20 -20.95 -2.28
CA VAL A 57 7.03 -20.88 -1.07
C VAL A 57 7.10 -22.22 -0.31
N GLY A 58 6.42 -23.26 -0.81
CA GLY A 58 6.41 -24.58 -0.18
C GLY A 58 5.64 -24.63 1.14
N TYR A 59 4.53 -23.90 1.27
CA TYR A 59 3.73 -23.93 2.50
C TYR A 59 2.84 -25.15 2.58
N LYS A 60 3.15 -26.04 3.53
CA LYS A 60 2.27 -27.14 3.94
C LYS A 60 1.04 -26.58 4.68
N ALA A 61 -0.11 -27.20 4.49
CA ALA A 61 -1.35 -26.85 5.20
C ALA A 61 -1.24 -27.20 6.69
N GLY A 62 -0.83 -28.44 7.00
CA GLY A 62 -0.64 -28.92 8.37
C GLY A 62 -1.83 -28.60 9.29
N SER A 63 -1.54 -28.18 10.53
CA SER A 63 -2.52 -27.61 11.47
C SER A 63 -2.75 -26.09 11.27
N GLY A 64 -2.40 -25.57 10.10
CA GLY A 64 -2.43 -24.15 9.77
C GLY A 64 -3.83 -23.55 9.88
N ARG A 65 -3.91 -22.31 10.37
CA ARG A 65 -5.16 -21.54 10.40
C ARG A 65 -5.32 -20.78 9.09
N ARG A 66 -6.58 -20.55 8.72
CA ARG A 66 -6.94 -19.62 7.63
C ARG A 66 -6.36 -18.25 7.91
N THR A 67 -5.98 -17.56 6.84
CA THR A 67 -5.50 -16.17 6.88
C THR A 67 -6.32 -15.35 5.89
N PRO A 68 -6.22 -14.01 5.87
CA PRO A 68 -6.85 -13.20 4.83
C PRO A 68 -6.44 -13.59 3.40
N TYR A 69 -5.32 -14.30 3.25
CA TYR A 69 -4.73 -14.70 1.97
C TYR A 69 -4.81 -16.20 1.70
N TRP A 70 -5.34 -16.99 2.65
CA TRP A 70 -5.53 -18.43 2.49
C TRP A 70 -6.84 -18.90 3.11
N ASP A 71 -7.74 -19.40 2.26
CA ASP A 71 -9.10 -19.81 2.62
C ASP A 71 -9.21 -21.25 3.15
N GLY A 72 -8.09 -21.97 3.24
CA GLY A 72 -8.05 -23.36 3.68
C GLY A 72 -8.04 -24.40 2.55
N ARG A 73 -8.09 -24.00 1.27
CA ARG A 73 -7.93 -24.95 0.15
C ARG A 73 -6.55 -25.60 0.17
N ILE A 74 -6.53 -26.88 -0.16
CA ILE A 74 -5.32 -27.70 -0.19
C ILE A 74 -5.22 -28.50 -1.49
N VAL A 75 -3.99 -28.84 -1.85
CA VAL A 75 -3.67 -29.85 -2.86
C VAL A 75 -2.77 -30.89 -2.23
N SER A 76 -3.13 -32.16 -2.36
CA SER A 76 -2.30 -33.26 -1.86
C SER A 76 -1.29 -33.68 -2.92
N ARG A 77 -0.02 -33.76 -2.53
CA ARG A 77 1.10 -34.21 -3.38
C ARG A 77 2.02 -35.10 -2.57
N GLU A 78 2.54 -36.13 -3.22
CA GLU A 78 3.63 -36.93 -2.67
C GLU A 78 4.92 -36.11 -2.62
N THR A 79 5.59 -36.15 -1.48
CA THR A 79 6.92 -35.58 -1.25
C THR A 79 7.86 -36.66 -0.75
N TRP A 80 9.14 -36.33 -0.63
CA TRP A 80 10.09 -37.09 0.15
C TRP A 80 10.36 -36.38 1.48
N GLU A 81 10.66 -37.14 2.53
CA GLU A 81 11.07 -36.62 3.85
C GLU A 81 12.31 -37.36 4.34
N VAL A 82 13.10 -36.73 5.20
CA VAL A 82 14.22 -37.39 5.87
C VAL A 82 13.89 -37.48 7.36
N ILE A 83 13.69 -38.70 7.85
CA ILE A 83 13.38 -38.99 9.25
C ILE A 83 14.54 -39.84 9.79
N ASP A 84 15.21 -39.34 10.83
CA ASP A 84 16.39 -39.99 11.44
C ASP A 84 17.51 -40.33 10.45
N GLY A 85 17.74 -39.47 9.46
CA GLY A 85 18.77 -39.65 8.43
C GLY A 85 18.38 -40.60 7.29
N VAL A 86 17.18 -41.20 7.35
CA VAL A 86 16.64 -42.07 6.29
C VAL A 86 15.67 -41.28 5.42
N ARG A 87 15.88 -41.31 4.11
CA ARG A 87 14.96 -40.72 3.13
C ARG A 87 13.77 -41.65 2.89
N TYR A 88 12.56 -41.13 3.05
CA TYR A 88 11.30 -41.76 2.71
C TYR A 88 10.72 -41.02 1.50
N ASP A 89 10.51 -41.73 0.39
CA ASP A 89 9.80 -41.18 -0.77
C ASP A 89 8.28 -41.44 -0.63
N HIS A 90 7.46 -40.75 -1.43
CA HIS A 90 5.99 -40.90 -1.48
C HIS A 90 5.23 -40.60 -0.18
N VAL A 91 5.78 -39.73 0.67
CA VAL A 91 5.07 -39.23 1.85
C VAL A 91 3.99 -38.24 1.40
N PRO A 92 2.69 -38.47 1.63
CA PRO A 92 1.66 -37.52 1.26
C PRO A 92 1.78 -36.25 2.11
N ALA A 93 1.80 -35.09 1.45
CA ALA A 93 1.76 -33.79 2.10
C ALA A 93 0.67 -32.92 1.47
N ASP A 94 -0.08 -32.25 2.33
CA ASP A 94 -1.07 -31.27 1.91
C ASP A 94 -0.43 -29.89 1.85
N TRP A 95 -0.53 -29.26 0.69
CA TRP A 95 0.03 -27.94 0.41
C TRP A 95 -1.10 -26.93 0.30
N ARG A 96 -0.88 -25.72 0.81
CA ARG A 96 -1.85 -24.63 0.66
C ARG A 96 -2.05 -24.31 -0.83
N VAL A 97 -3.29 -24.00 -1.20
CA VAL A 97 -3.68 -23.48 -2.52
C VAL A 97 -4.02 -22.01 -2.36
N TYR A 98 -3.51 -21.16 -3.25
CA TYR A 98 -3.74 -19.71 -3.23
C TYR A 98 -4.44 -19.25 -4.49
N ASP A 99 -5.24 -18.19 -4.39
CA ASP A 99 -5.87 -17.56 -5.56
C ASP A 99 -4.86 -16.88 -6.47
N SER A 100 -3.75 -16.39 -5.89
CA SER A 100 -2.68 -15.74 -6.64
C SER A 100 -1.30 -15.94 -6.01
N ILE A 101 -0.25 -15.62 -6.78
CA ILE A 101 1.13 -15.52 -6.26
C ILE A 101 1.21 -14.45 -5.16
N GLU A 102 0.46 -13.36 -5.31
CA GLU A 102 0.41 -12.28 -4.31
C GLU A 102 -0.09 -12.80 -2.97
N ASP A 103 -1.19 -13.55 -2.97
CA ASP A 103 -1.74 -14.14 -1.74
C ASP A 103 -0.75 -15.10 -1.09
N CYS A 104 -0.05 -15.92 -1.89
CA CYS A 104 1.01 -16.80 -1.38
C CYS A 104 2.12 -16.02 -0.68
N LEU A 105 2.62 -14.93 -1.27
CA LEU A 105 3.69 -14.11 -0.69
C LEU A 105 3.22 -13.26 0.49
N LYS A 106 1.97 -12.78 0.48
CA LYS A 106 1.36 -12.09 1.62
C LYS A 106 1.13 -13.03 2.80
N ASP A 107 0.71 -14.26 2.55
CA ASP A 107 0.63 -15.31 3.57
C ASP A 107 2.02 -15.66 4.13
N GLN A 108 3.05 -15.67 3.28
CA GLN A 108 4.44 -15.83 3.72
C GLN A 108 4.88 -14.67 4.63
N ALA A 109 4.53 -13.43 4.29
CA ALA A 109 4.84 -12.28 5.14
C ALA A 109 4.21 -12.41 6.54
N LEU A 110 2.98 -12.94 6.63
CA LEU A 110 2.32 -13.21 7.90
C LEU A 110 3.06 -14.24 8.76
N LEU A 111 3.77 -15.22 8.18
CA LEU A 111 4.60 -16.14 8.98
C LEU A 111 5.62 -15.35 9.80
N PHE A 112 6.34 -14.42 9.18
CA PHE A 112 7.38 -13.66 9.86
C PHE A 112 6.78 -12.70 10.89
N ILE A 113 5.75 -11.95 10.49
CA ILE A 113 5.10 -10.93 11.33
C ILE A 113 4.44 -11.55 12.57
N ASN A 114 3.79 -12.72 12.41
CA ASN A 114 3.07 -13.36 13.52
C ASN A 114 3.96 -14.23 14.41
N ASN A 115 5.23 -14.45 14.03
CA ASN A 115 6.18 -15.25 14.81
C ASN A 115 7.49 -14.49 15.10
N PRO A 116 7.42 -13.29 15.70
CA PRO A 116 8.60 -12.45 15.91
C PRO A 116 9.60 -13.13 16.86
N SER A 117 9.15 -13.92 17.84
CA SER A 117 10.07 -14.66 18.73
C SER A 117 11.10 -15.52 18.00
N ARG A 118 10.74 -16.05 16.81
CA ARG A 118 11.64 -16.81 15.94
C ARG A 118 12.29 -15.94 14.86
N TYR A 119 11.53 -15.02 14.26
CA TYR A 119 11.94 -14.32 13.05
C TYR A 119 12.28 -12.84 13.22
N GLN A 120 12.35 -12.31 14.44
CA GLN A 120 12.67 -10.89 14.69
C GLN A 120 13.95 -10.46 13.98
N ARG A 121 14.99 -11.30 14.04
CA ARG A 121 16.26 -11.07 13.34
C ARG A 121 16.15 -11.02 11.81
N VAL A 122 15.17 -11.72 11.22
CA VAL A 122 14.89 -11.66 9.77
C VAL A 122 14.20 -10.35 9.41
N ILE A 123 13.31 -9.87 10.28
CA ILE A 123 12.58 -8.61 10.13
C ILE A 123 13.54 -7.42 10.27
N ASP A 124 14.47 -7.48 11.23
CA ASP A 124 15.39 -6.38 11.55
C ASP A 124 16.59 -6.29 10.61
N ALA A 125 16.82 -7.31 9.76
CA ALA A 125 17.94 -7.36 8.84
C ALA A 125 17.95 -6.15 7.89
N ARG A 126 19.14 -5.57 7.70
CA ARG A 126 19.35 -4.32 6.95
C ARG A 126 19.86 -4.53 5.53
N SER A 127 20.13 -5.77 5.16
CA SER A 127 20.54 -6.15 3.80
C SER A 127 19.98 -7.51 3.39
N PRO A 128 19.85 -7.79 2.07
CA PRO A 128 19.47 -9.10 1.57
C PRO A 128 20.39 -10.24 2.04
N ASP A 129 21.71 -10.04 2.03
CA ASP A 129 22.68 -11.04 2.53
C ASP A 129 22.49 -11.34 4.02
N GLU A 130 22.28 -10.31 4.84
CA GLU A 130 21.99 -10.46 6.27
C GLU A 130 20.67 -11.19 6.47
N GLN A 131 19.62 -10.82 5.71
CA GLN A 131 18.31 -11.45 5.83
C GLN A 131 18.37 -12.95 5.46
N ALA A 132 19.14 -13.32 4.44
CA ALA A 132 19.38 -14.71 4.09
C ALA A 132 20.10 -15.47 5.23
N ALA A 133 21.12 -14.86 5.85
CA ALA A 133 21.80 -15.44 7.00
C ALA A 133 20.86 -15.60 8.22
N MET A 134 20.00 -14.61 8.45
CA MET A 134 19.04 -14.62 9.55
C MET A 134 17.93 -15.65 9.35
N LEU A 135 17.48 -15.88 8.10
CA LEU A 135 16.57 -16.99 7.78
C LEU A 135 17.16 -18.35 8.20
N GLN A 136 18.42 -18.60 7.86
CA GLN A 136 19.11 -19.81 8.27
C GLN A 136 19.31 -19.88 9.79
N ALA A 137 19.73 -18.78 10.42
CA ALA A 137 19.94 -18.72 11.88
C ALA A 137 18.63 -18.89 12.68
N SER A 138 17.49 -18.55 12.09
CA SER A 138 16.14 -18.79 12.64
C SER A 138 15.60 -20.20 12.34
N GLY A 139 16.42 -21.04 11.68
CA GLY A 139 16.06 -22.41 11.32
C GLY A 139 14.93 -22.48 10.29
N TYR A 140 14.84 -21.51 9.37
CA TYR A 140 13.79 -21.50 8.34
C TYR A 140 13.83 -22.77 7.47
N ALA A 141 15.04 -23.23 7.12
CA ALA A 141 15.29 -24.48 6.41
C ALA A 141 16.27 -25.37 7.20
N THR A 142 16.17 -26.68 7.01
CA THR A 142 17.11 -27.67 7.58
C THR A 142 18.43 -27.75 6.81
N ASP A 143 18.47 -27.21 5.60
CA ASP A 143 19.67 -27.18 4.75
C ASP A 143 20.75 -26.27 5.34
N PRO A 144 21.95 -26.79 5.69
CA PRO A 144 23.04 -25.98 6.23
C PRO A 144 23.63 -24.96 5.23
N GLN A 145 23.32 -25.09 3.94
CA GLN A 145 23.77 -24.17 2.87
C GLN A 145 22.66 -23.22 2.40
N TYR A 146 21.52 -23.16 3.09
CA TYR A 146 20.36 -22.39 2.65
C TYR A 146 20.69 -20.92 2.36
N ALA A 147 21.32 -20.20 3.29
CA ALA A 147 21.71 -18.80 3.09
C ALA A 147 22.69 -18.63 1.91
N ASN A 148 23.61 -19.59 1.71
CA ASN A 148 24.55 -19.56 0.59
C ASN A 148 23.85 -19.75 -0.75
N LYS A 149 22.86 -20.64 -0.82
CA LYS A 149 22.05 -20.86 -2.02
C LYS A 149 21.25 -19.62 -2.39
N LEU A 150 20.58 -18.99 -1.42
CA LEU A 150 19.86 -17.74 -1.67
C LEU A 150 20.79 -16.65 -2.20
N ARG A 151 21.93 -16.43 -1.54
CA ARG A 151 22.93 -15.45 -1.99
C ARG A 151 23.46 -15.76 -3.39
N SER A 152 23.68 -17.04 -3.71
CA SER A 152 24.09 -17.44 -5.06
C SER A 152 23.02 -17.08 -6.08
N ILE A 153 21.75 -17.39 -5.84
CA ILE A 153 20.65 -17.08 -6.76
C ILE A 153 20.51 -15.56 -6.93
N MET A 154 20.52 -14.79 -5.83
CA MET A 154 20.45 -13.32 -5.88
C MET A 154 21.54 -12.72 -6.76
N ARG A 155 22.78 -13.19 -6.63
CA ARG A 155 23.93 -12.71 -7.42
C ARG A 155 23.87 -13.17 -8.87
N THR A 156 23.52 -14.44 -9.12
CA THR A 156 23.43 -15.00 -10.47
C THR A 156 22.43 -14.23 -11.34
N TYR A 157 21.30 -13.83 -10.76
CA TYR A 157 20.23 -13.14 -11.48
C TYR A 157 20.16 -11.64 -11.19
N ASN A 158 21.15 -11.07 -10.49
CA ASN A 158 21.22 -9.66 -10.14
C ASN A 158 19.91 -9.13 -9.51
N LEU A 159 19.34 -9.88 -8.56
CA LEU A 159 17.99 -9.63 -8.04
C LEU A 159 17.88 -8.38 -7.14
N GLU A 160 19.00 -7.84 -6.66
CA GLU A 160 19.04 -6.61 -5.85
C GLU A 160 18.49 -5.38 -6.58
N ILE A 161 18.36 -5.44 -7.91
CA ILE A 161 17.66 -4.38 -8.67
C ILE A 161 16.22 -4.19 -8.18
N TYR A 162 15.55 -5.27 -7.76
CA TYR A 162 14.17 -5.23 -7.28
C TYR A 162 14.07 -4.70 -5.85
N ASP A 163 15.14 -4.83 -5.04
CA ASP A 163 15.21 -4.20 -3.72
C ASP A 163 15.26 -2.68 -3.87
N LYS A 164 16.09 -2.20 -4.80
CA LYS A 164 16.20 -0.77 -5.13
C LYS A 164 14.88 -0.23 -5.70
N GLU A 165 14.21 -1.01 -6.54
CA GLU A 165 12.88 -0.64 -7.06
C GLU A 165 11.86 -0.45 -5.92
N ALA A 166 11.81 -1.39 -4.98
CA ALA A 166 10.94 -1.30 -3.81
C ALA A 166 11.31 -0.13 -2.89
N GLU A 167 12.60 0.09 -2.63
CA GLU A 167 13.09 1.24 -1.86
C GLU A 167 12.64 2.57 -2.48
N GLN A 168 12.88 2.76 -3.77
CA GLN A 168 12.43 3.95 -4.49
C GLN A 168 10.90 4.10 -4.50
N ALA A 169 10.16 2.99 -4.60
CA ALA A 169 8.70 3.03 -4.52
C ALA A 169 8.21 3.50 -3.14
N MET A 170 8.80 2.97 -2.06
CA MET A 170 8.47 3.39 -0.69
C MET A 170 8.88 4.85 -0.43
N GLU A 171 10.03 5.30 -0.93
CA GLU A 171 10.45 6.72 -0.84
C GLU A 171 9.47 7.65 -1.55
N ARG A 172 9.02 7.28 -2.76
CA ARG A 172 8.01 8.04 -3.51
C ARG A 172 6.68 8.09 -2.75
N ILE A 173 6.24 6.97 -2.17
CA ILE A 173 5.01 6.93 -1.36
C ILE A 173 5.15 7.86 -0.15
N ALA A 174 6.27 7.79 0.60
CA ALA A 174 6.50 8.64 1.76
C ALA A 174 6.59 10.14 1.40
N GLU A 175 7.10 10.49 0.22
CA GLU A 175 7.05 11.85 -0.30
C GLU A 175 5.62 12.30 -0.63
N LEU A 176 4.86 11.46 -1.35
CA LEU A 176 3.45 11.74 -1.68
C LEU A 176 2.58 11.91 -0.42
N GLU A 177 2.82 11.09 0.62
CA GLU A 177 2.13 11.21 1.90
C GLU A 177 2.42 12.54 2.60
N ARG A 178 3.68 13.00 2.58
CA ARG A 178 4.08 14.30 3.13
C ARG A 178 3.42 15.45 2.36
N GLN A 179 3.45 15.42 1.04
CA GLN A 179 2.80 16.41 0.18
C GLN A 179 1.28 16.42 0.40
N THR A 180 0.65 15.25 0.51
CA THR A 180 -0.78 15.13 0.77
C THR A 180 -1.13 15.72 2.13
N ALA A 181 -0.34 15.44 3.16
CA ALA A 181 -0.54 16.00 4.50
C ALA A 181 -0.41 17.53 4.53
N GLU A 182 0.55 18.09 3.77
CA GLU A 182 0.70 19.54 3.61
C GLU A 182 -0.48 20.16 2.85
N GLN A 183 -0.90 19.53 1.75
CA GLN A 183 -2.05 19.97 0.96
C GLN A 183 -3.35 19.97 1.80
N VAL A 184 -3.53 18.96 2.66
CA VAL A 184 -4.67 18.90 3.60
C VAL A 184 -4.65 20.09 4.57
N LYS A 185 -3.48 20.47 5.10
CA LYS A 185 -3.35 21.65 5.98
C LYS A 185 -3.67 22.94 5.24
N LEU A 186 -3.11 23.12 4.04
CA LEU A 186 -3.36 24.30 3.22
C LEU A 186 -4.85 24.42 2.85
N ASN A 187 -5.49 23.31 2.48
CA ASN A 187 -6.92 23.28 2.18
C ASN A 187 -7.76 23.66 3.41
N ALA A 188 -7.41 23.18 4.60
CA ALA A 188 -8.08 23.57 5.84
C ALA A 188 -7.91 25.08 6.14
N GLU A 189 -6.75 25.66 5.87
CA GLU A 189 -6.53 27.10 6.02
C GLU A 189 -7.32 27.92 5.00
N LEU A 190 -7.31 27.52 3.73
CA LEU A 190 -8.10 28.16 2.67
C LEU A 190 -9.59 28.15 3.02
N GLN A 191 -10.11 27.03 3.52
CA GLN A 191 -11.49 26.94 3.98
C GLN A 191 -11.80 27.92 5.12
N ARG A 192 -10.88 28.11 6.09
CA ARG A 192 -11.05 29.10 7.16
C ARG A 192 -11.07 30.53 6.62
N ARG A 193 -10.17 30.86 5.69
CA ARG A 193 -10.12 32.19 5.06
C ARG A 193 -11.38 32.46 4.23
N LEU A 194 -11.87 31.46 3.49
CA LEU A 194 -13.12 31.56 2.75
C LEU A 194 -14.30 31.82 3.68
N GLN A 195 -14.44 31.04 4.77
CA GLN A 195 -15.49 31.28 5.76
C GLN A 195 -15.40 32.69 6.39
N GLN A 196 -14.18 33.19 6.65
CA GLN A 196 -13.99 34.54 7.14
C GLN A 196 -14.46 35.58 6.12
N LEU A 197 -14.10 35.42 4.84
CA LEU A 197 -14.53 36.30 3.76
C LEU A 197 -16.05 36.24 3.55
N GLU A 198 -16.65 35.05 3.55
CA GLU A 198 -18.10 34.87 3.45
C GLU A 198 -18.83 35.60 4.58
N ARG A 199 -18.35 35.49 5.83
CA ARG A 199 -18.88 36.25 6.98
C ARG A 199 -18.72 37.75 6.81
N MET A 200 -17.60 38.23 6.24
CA MET A 200 -17.40 39.65 5.98
C MET A 200 -18.39 40.22 4.95
N HIS A 201 -18.94 39.39 4.06
CA HIS A 201 -19.94 39.81 3.06
C HIS A 201 -21.39 39.56 3.51
N GLN A 202 -21.61 38.91 4.66
CA GLN A 202 -22.92 38.70 5.28
C GLN A 202 -23.15 39.71 6.41
N ILE A 203 -23.00 41.00 6.12
CA ILE A 203 -23.33 42.06 7.10
C ILE A 203 -24.84 42.29 7.04
N GLU A 204 -25.54 41.87 8.09
CA GLU A 204 -26.93 42.25 8.34
C GLU A 204 -27.05 43.77 8.41
N VAL A 205 -28.21 44.32 8.03
CA VAL A 205 -28.47 45.75 8.12
C VAL A 205 -28.23 46.24 9.55
N PRO A 206 -27.22 47.10 9.79
CA PRO A 206 -26.92 47.58 11.13
C PRO A 206 -28.11 48.36 11.70
N ASP A 207 -28.31 48.30 13.03
CA ASP A 207 -29.44 48.99 13.68
C ASP A 207 -29.54 50.48 13.34
N TRP A 208 -28.39 51.16 13.21
CA TRP A 208 -28.32 52.58 12.85
C TRP A 208 -28.69 52.88 11.40
N ALA A 209 -28.71 51.86 10.52
CA ALA A 209 -29.03 51.98 9.11
C ALA A 209 -30.43 51.46 8.75
N LYS A 210 -31.10 50.70 9.64
CA LYS A 210 -32.39 50.03 9.37
C LYS A 210 -33.44 50.98 8.80
N GLU A 211 -33.66 52.11 9.47
CA GLU A 211 -34.67 53.10 9.03
C GLU A 211 -34.36 53.66 7.63
N ALA A 212 -33.09 53.96 7.35
CA ALA A 212 -32.64 54.49 6.08
C ALA A 212 -32.75 53.46 4.94
N VAL A 213 -32.41 52.21 5.21
CA VAL A 213 -32.53 51.09 4.27
C VAL A 213 -34.01 50.82 3.98
N ASP A 214 -34.86 50.77 5.00
CA ASP A 214 -36.30 50.59 4.82
C ASP A 214 -36.93 51.72 3.98
N ALA A 215 -36.49 52.97 4.19
CA ALA A 215 -36.92 54.11 3.39
C ALA A 215 -36.46 53.98 1.93
N ALA A 216 -35.21 53.59 1.70
CA ALA A 216 -34.66 53.38 0.36
C ALA A 216 -35.37 52.24 -0.40
N VAL A 217 -35.70 51.14 0.29
CA VAL A 217 -36.47 50.01 -0.26
C VAL A 217 -37.90 50.46 -0.60
N ARG A 218 -38.60 51.15 0.32
CA ARG A 218 -39.96 51.67 0.06
C ARG A 218 -40.02 52.62 -1.13
N ALA A 219 -39.00 53.46 -1.30
CA ALA A 219 -38.90 54.39 -2.42
C ALA A 219 -38.44 53.73 -3.75
N GLY A 220 -38.03 52.45 -3.69
CA GLY A 220 -37.60 51.65 -4.84
C GLY A 220 -36.19 51.96 -5.33
N TYR A 221 -35.31 52.46 -4.46
CA TYR A 221 -33.89 52.70 -4.78
C TYR A 221 -33.00 51.46 -4.56
N ILE A 222 -33.46 50.49 -3.76
CA ILE A 222 -32.73 49.27 -3.40
C ILE A 222 -33.70 48.09 -3.35
N ASP A 223 -33.35 46.98 -3.99
CA ASP A 223 -34.20 45.77 -4.05
C ASP A 223 -33.79 44.68 -3.05
N THR A 224 -32.53 44.69 -2.59
CA THR A 224 -31.98 43.74 -1.61
C THR A 224 -31.40 44.50 -0.43
N PRO A 225 -32.09 44.51 0.74
CA PRO A 225 -31.63 45.27 1.90
C PRO A 225 -30.44 44.61 2.62
N ASP A 226 -30.29 43.29 2.52
CA ASP A 226 -29.25 42.52 3.20
C ASP A 226 -27.99 42.30 2.34
N GLY A 227 -26.86 41.99 2.99
CA GLY A 227 -25.60 41.68 2.31
C GLY A 227 -24.84 42.91 1.77
N GLY A 228 -25.27 44.11 2.14
CA GLY A 228 -24.55 45.36 1.86
C GLY A 228 -23.27 45.50 2.69
N SER A 229 -22.31 46.30 2.22
CA SER A 229 -21.13 46.66 3.02
C SER A 229 -21.45 47.75 4.05
N LEU A 230 -20.62 47.91 5.09
CA LEU A 230 -20.76 49.04 6.03
C LEU A 230 -20.75 50.40 5.32
N ASP A 231 -19.95 50.55 4.26
CA ASP A 231 -19.89 51.80 3.48
C ASP A 231 -21.15 52.02 2.65
N PHE A 232 -21.75 50.95 2.12
CA PHE A 232 -23.06 51.01 1.50
C PHE A 232 -24.13 51.48 2.50
N TYR A 233 -24.21 50.87 3.68
CA TYR A 233 -25.17 51.28 4.70
C TYR A 233 -24.92 52.72 5.21
N ARG A 234 -23.66 53.16 5.27
CA ARG A 234 -23.29 54.55 5.60
C ARG A 234 -23.82 55.51 4.54
N LEU A 235 -23.60 55.20 3.27
CA LEU A 235 -24.08 56.00 2.15
C LEU A 235 -25.61 56.10 2.15
N VAL A 236 -26.31 54.98 2.28
CA VAL A 236 -27.79 54.95 2.34
C VAL A 236 -28.30 55.80 3.50
N THR A 237 -27.66 55.70 4.67
CA THR A 237 -28.00 56.52 5.85
C THR A 237 -27.77 58.00 5.63
N VAL A 238 -26.67 58.39 4.97
CA VAL A 238 -26.39 59.78 4.62
C VAL A 238 -27.43 60.31 3.62
N MET A 239 -27.79 59.52 2.60
CA MET A 239 -28.80 59.88 1.60
C MET A 239 -30.19 60.05 2.24
N HIS A 240 -30.57 59.16 3.15
CA HIS A 240 -31.84 59.28 3.88
C HIS A 240 -31.89 60.58 4.69
N ARG A 241 -30.84 60.90 5.45
CA ARG A 241 -30.74 62.14 6.23
C ARG A 241 -30.74 63.40 5.38
N ALA A 242 -30.28 63.30 4.13
CA ALA A 242 -30.32 64.39 3.16
C ALA A 242 -31.70 64.54 2.46
N GLY A 243 -32.70 63.71 2.81
CA GLY A 243 -34.05 63.75 2.24
C GLY A 243 -34.15 63.18 0.83
N VAL A 244 -33.14 62.42 0.37
CA VAL A 244 -33.11 61.89 -1.01
C VAL A 244 -34.26 60.92 -1.29
N PHE A 245 -34.73 60.21 -0.25
CA PHE A 245 -35.80 59.22 -0.38
C PHE A 245 -37.21 59.79 -0.19
N ASP A 246 -37.34 61.08 0.16
CA ASP A 246 -38.63 61.74 0.41
C ASP A 246 -39.28 62.29 -0.88
N GLN A 247 -38.65 62.08 -2.04
CA GLN A 247 -39.03 62.69 -3.33
C GLN A 247 -39.93 61.81 -4.23
N LYS A 248 -40.78 60.94 -3.68
CA LYS A 248 -41.86 60.28 -4.45
C LYS A 248 -43.20 60.35 -3.73
#